data_AF-A0A836KHD8-F1
#
_entry.id   AF-A0A836KHD8-F1
#
_cell.length_a   1.000
_cell.length_b   1.000
_cell.length_c   1.000
_cell.angle_alpha   90.00
_cell.angle_beta   90.00
_cell.angle_gamma   90.00
#
_symmetry.space_group_name_H-M   'P 1'
#
loop_
_entity.id
_entity.type
_entity.pdbx_description
1 polymer ?
#
loop_
_entity_poly.entity_id
_entity_poly.type
_entity_poly.pdbx_seq_one_letter_code
_entity_poly.pdbx_strand_id
1 'polypeptide(L)' 'MAKSKNHTNHNQSSKNHRNGIKGPVPLHLHNSKRGSWLPVLVNARRVRKHNQKAALKRRRERIAAFAAKN' A
#
# COMPACT_ATOMS: atom_id res chain seq x y z
N MET A 1 -3.89 -33.69 -43.96
CA MET A 1 -3.44 -32.90 -42.79
C MET A 1 -3.43 -31.42 -43.21
N ALA A 2 -4.44 -30.66 -42.82
CA ALA A 2 -4.57 -29.27 -43.27
C ALA A 2 -3.73 -28.34 -42.39
N LYS A 3 -2.91 -27.48 -42.99
CA LYS A 3 -2.10 -26.48 -42.28
C LYS A 3 -3.00 -25.37 -41.74
N SER A 4 -2.72 -24.89 -40.54
CA SER A 4 -3.36 -23.71 -39.92
C SER A 4 -2.35 -22.57 -39.73
N LYS A 5 -2.81 -21.40 -39.25
CA LYS A 5 -1.95 -20.26 -38.96
C LYS A 5 -1.19 -20.49 -37.66
N ASN A 6 0.12 -20.25 -37.67
CA ASN A 6 1.01 -20.53 -36.54
C ASN A 6 0.95 -19.46 -35.43
N HIS A 7 0.74 -18.19 -35.78
CA HIS A 7 0.69 -17.08 -34.81
C HIS A 7 -0.02 -15.83 -35.37
N THR A 8 -0.70 -15.07 -34.51
CA THR A 8 -1.18 -13.72 -34.83
C THR A 8 -1.39 -12.86 -33.59
N ASN A 9 -0.95 -11.59 -33.67
CA ASN A 9 -1.30 -10.55 -32.69
C ASN A 9 -2.48 -9.68 -33.18
N HIS A 10 -3.18 -10.11 -34.24
CA HIS A 10 -4.31 -9.37 -34.78
C HIS A 10 -5.42 -9.21 -33.74
N ASN A 11 -6.04 -8.03 -33.70
CA ASN A 11 -7.09 -7.66 -32.75
C ASN A 11 -6.68 -7.62 -31.25
N GLN A 12 -5.44 -7.95 -30.87
CA GLN A 12 -5.03 -7.88 -29.47
C GLN A 12 -4.93 -6.43 -28.98
N SER A 13 -4.31 -5.55 -29.79
CA SER A 13 -4.24 -4.13 -29.48
C SER A 13 -5.64 -3.51 -29.35
N SER A 14 -6.55 -3.78 -30.29
CA SER A 14 -7.94 -3.29 -30.23
C SER A 14 -8.66 -3.73 -28.94
N LYS A 15 -8.51 -5.01 -28.55
CA LYS A 15 -9.08 -5.51 -27.29
C LYS A 15 -8.48 -4.83 -26.04
N ASN A 16 -7.16 -4.63 -26.01
CA ASN A 16 -6.49 -3.97 -24.88
C ASN A 16 -6.96 -2.51 -24.72
N HIS A 17 -7.25 -1.83 -25.83
CA HIS A 17 -7.69 -0.43 -25.82
C HIS A 17 -9.20 -0.25 -25.67
N ARG A 18 -10.02 -1.31 -25.81
CA ARG A 18 -11.49 -1.22 -25.66
C ARG A 18 -11.92 -0.60 -24.32
N ASN A 19 -11.20 -0.93 -23.25
CA ASN A 19 -11.41 -0.35 -21.91
C ASN A 19 -10.32 0.67 -21.52
N GLY A 20 -9.36 0.91 -22.42
CA GLY A 20 -8.15 1.70 -22.19
C GLY A 20 -7.10 0.97 -21.34
N ILE A 21 -5.83 1.22 -21.62
CA ILE A 21 -4.71 0.75 -20.81
C ILE A 21 -4.60 1.66 -19.58
N LYS A 22 -5.09 1.19 -18.42
CA LYS A 22 -5.04 1.95 -17.17
C LYS A 22 -3.63 1.87 -16.58
N GLY A 23 -3.06 3.02 -16.24
CA GLY A 23 -1.81 3.10 -15.50
C GLY A 23 -1.93 2.54 -14.07
N PRO A 24 -0.81 2.30 -13.38
CA PRO A 24 -0.86 1.91 -11.98
C PRO A 24 -1.53 3.01 -11.16
N VAL A 25 -2.39 2.61 -10.21
CA VAL A 25 -3.00 3.54 -9.27
C VAL A 25 -1.88 4.21 -8.47
N PRO A 26 -1.93 5.54 -8.24
CA PRO A 26 -0.92 6.23 -7.45
C PRO A 26 -0.73 5.54 -6.12
N LEU A 27 0.53 5.29 -5.78
CA LEU A 27 0.93 4.75 -4.50
C LEU A 27 0.40 5.65 -3.39
N HIS A 28 -0.50 5.11 -2.57
CA HIS A 28 -1.10 5.82 -1.45
C HIS A 28 -0.02 6.24 -0.44
N LEU A 29 -0.34 7.24 0.40
CA LEU A 29 0.58 7.81 1.40
C LEU A 29 1.29 6.74 2.27
N HIS A 30 0.70 5.55 2.39
CA HIS A 30 1.28 4.41 3.08
C HIS A 30 1.34 3.18 2.17
N ASN A 31 2.53 2.95 1.61
CA ASN A 31 2.82 1.76 0.83
C ASN A 31 3.19 0.56 1.70
N SER A 32 3.02 -0.62 1.12
CA SER A 32 3.53 -1.86 1.69
C SER A 32 5.06 -1.79 1.86
N LYS A 33 5.57 -2.33 2.98
CA LYS A 33 7.01 -2.48 3.23
C LYS A 33 7.55 -3.86 2.82
N ARG A 34 6.84 -4.57 1.94
CA ARG A 34 7.28 -5.87 1.40
C ARG A 34 8.59 -5.67 0.64
N GLY A 35 9.56 -6.55 0.88
CA GLY A 35 10.91 -6.46 0.28
C GLY A 35 11.88 -5.52 1.01
N SER A 36 11.45 -4.85 2.09
CA SER A 36 12.37 -4.09 2.94
C SER A 36 13.26 -4.99 3.80
N TRP A 37 14.41 -4.47 4.23
CA TRP A 37 15.38 -5.18 5.06
C TRP A 37 14.77 -5.68 6.39
N LEU A 38 14.93 -6.98 6.67
CA LEU A 38 14.25 -7.68 7.77
C LEU A 38 14.55 -7.10 9.16
N PRO A 39 15.81 -6.77 9.53
CA PRO A 39 16.12 -6.19 10.84
C PRO A 39 15.39 -4.86 11.11
N VAL A 40 15.26 -3.99 10.11
CA VAL A 40 14.47 -2.74 10.24
C VAL A 40 12.99 -3.03 10.44
N LEU A 41 12.43 -4.03 9.74
CA LEU A 41 11.04 -4.44 9.93
C LEU A 41 10.77 -5.02 11.32
N VAL A 42 11.70 -5.82 11.85
CA VAL A 42 11.58 -6.39 13.20
C VAL A 42 11.69 -5.28 14.26
N ASN A 43 12.68 -4.39 14.13
CA ASN A 43 12.86 -3.27 15.06
C ASN A 43 11.62 -2.35 15.07
N ALA A 44 11.16 -1.92 13.89
CA ALA A 44 9.97 -1.07 13.78
C ALA A 44 8.70 -1.74 14.34
N ARG A 45 8.58 -3.07 14.27
CA ARG A 45 7.47 -3.80 14.92
C ARG A 45 7.58 -3.79 16.44
N ARG A 46 8.77 -4.04 16.99
CA ARG A 46 9.02 -4.00 18.44
C ARG A 46 8.77 -2.60 19.02
N VAL A 47 9.32 -1.56 18.40
CA VAL A 47 9.12 -0.16 18.83
C VAL A 47 7.63 0.20 18.86
N ARG A 48 6.87 -0.13 17.82
CA ARG A 48 5.42 0.13 17.80
C ARG A 48 4.67 -0.61 18.89
N LYS A 49 5.01 -1.88 19.16
CA LYS A 49 4.41 -2.69 20.23
C LYS A 49 4.60 -2.03 21.60
N HIS A 50 5.81 -1.56 21.90
CA HIS A 50 6.13 -1.01 23.22
C HIS A 50 5.66 0.46 23.39
N ASN A 51 5.52 1.22 22.29
CA ASN A 51 5.06 2.61 22.35
C ASN A 51 3.54 2.77 22.61
N GLN A 52 2.75 1.70 22.59
CA GLN A 52 1.30 1.77 22.71
C GLN A 52 0.83 2.40 24.03
N LYS A 53 1.41 2.00 25.17
CA LYS A 53 1.04 2.55 26.49
C LYS A 53 1.37 4.05 26.59
N ALA A 54 2.55 4.45 26.13
CA ALA A 54 2.98 5.84 26.09
C ALA A 54 2.12 6.69 25.12
N ALA A 55 1.68 6.11 24.00
CA ALA A 55 0.78 6.77 23.07
C ALA A 55 -0.62 7.01 23.68
N LEU A 56 -1.15 6.03 24.42
CA LEU A 56 -2.42 6.17 25.13
C LEU A 56 -2.36 7.23 26.23
N LYS A 57 -1.28 7.25 27.02
CA LYS A 57 -1.05 8.29 28.04
C LYS A 57 -1.03 9.69 27.40
N ARG A 58 -0.19 9.88 26.37
CA ARG A 58 -0.13 11.15 25.62
C ARG A 58 -1.47 11.56 25.02
N ARG A 59 -2.27 10.60 24.53
CA ARG A 59 -3.61 10.89 24.01
C ARG A 59 -4.55 11.40 25.10
N ARG A 60 -4.53 10.80 26.30
CA ARG A 60 -5.34 11.23 27.45
C ARG A 60 -4.94 12.64 27.90
N GLU A 61 -3.65 12.89 28.06
CA GLU A 61 -3.11 14.21 28.43
C GLU A 61 -3.52 15.29 27.44
N ARG A 62 -3.46 15.01 26.13
CA ARG A 62 -3.89 15.96 25.10
C ARG A 62 -5.39 16.26 25.16
N ILE A 63 -6.22 15.26 25.44
CA ILE A 63 -7.68 15.46 25.59
C ILE A 63 -7.96 16.30 26.83
N ALA A 64 -7.30 16.01 27.95
CA ALA A 64 -7.45 16.79 29.19
C ALA A 64 -6.99 18.24 29.00
N ALA A 65 -5.86 18.46 28.32
CA ALA A 65 -5.36 19.80 28.01
C ALA A 65 -6.31 20.58 27.08
N PHE A 66 -6.94 19.92 26.11
CA PHE A 66 -7.95 20.55 25.26
C PHE A 66 -9.22 20.90 26.05
N ALA A 67 -9.68 20.00 26.93
CA ALA A 67 -10.84 20.25 27.78
C ALA A 67 -10.60 21.40 28.78
N ALA A 68 -9.36 21.55 29.29
CA ALA A 68 -8.99 22.63 30.19
C ALA A 68 -8.78 24.00 29.49
N LYS A 69 -8.69 24.02 28.15
CA LYS A 69 -8.48 25.24 27.36
C LYS A 69 -9.78 25.91 26.92
N ASN A 70 -10.88 25.15 26.88
CA ASN A 70 -12.24 25.67 26.65
C ASN A 70 -12.93 25.91 27.99
#